data_AF-A0A3D1I0T4-F1
#
_entry.id   AF-A0A3D1I0T4-F1
#
_cell.length_a   1.000
_cell.length_b   1.000
_cell.length_c   1.000
_cell.angle_alpha   90.00
_cell.angle_beta   90.00
_cell.angle_gamma   90.00
#
_symmetry.space_group_name_H-M   'P 1'
#
loop_
_entity.id
_entity.type
_entity.pdbx_description
1 polymer ?
#
loop_
_entity_poly.entity_id
_entity_poly.type
_entity_poly.pdbx_seq_one_letter_code
_entity_poly.pdbx_strand_id
1 'polypeptide(L)' 'MGEKRMSVRLNTSFVGEAADAAKLSAIQPEITAAHEKLHNGTGAGNAFLGWVDLPVNYDKEEFARIKAAAEKIKKDSE' A
#
# COMPACT_ATOMS: atom_id res chain seq x y z
N MET A 1 5.22 -26.78 -2.21
CA MET A 1 5.12 -25.50 -1.50
C MET A 1 5.49 -24.42 -2.51
N GLY A 2 4.50 -23.78 -3.13
CA GLY A 2 4.71 -22.90 -4.29
C GLY A 2 5.17 -21.51 -3.86
N GLU A 3 6.22 -20.98 -4.47
CA GLU A 3 6.68 -19.61 -4.25
C GLU A 3 5.55 -18.60 -4.51
N LYS A 4 5.32 -17.71 -3.55
CA LYS A 4 4.36 -16.60 -3.66
C LYS A 4 4.85 -15.64 -4.75
N ARG A 5 4.34 -15.77 -5.98
CA ARG A 5 4.62 -14.82 -7.06
C ARG A 5 3.98 -13.47 -6.74
N MET A 6 4.79 -12.43 -6.63
CA MET A 6 4.33 -11.04 -6.57
C MET A 6 3.81 -10.62 -7.95
N SER A 7 2.63 -9.99 -8.01
CA SER A 7 2.01 -9.50 -9.26
C SER A 7 2.73 -8.29 -9.86
N VAL A 8 3.51 -7.58 -9.04
CA VAL A 8 4.31 -6.41 -9.42
C VAL A 8 5.78 -6.71 -9.11
N ARG A 9 6.68 -6.27 -10.00
CA ARG A 9 8.14 -6.44 -9.85
C ARG A 9 8.86 -5.11 -9.99
N LEU A 10 9.80 -4.86 -9.09
CA LEU A 10 10.75 -3.76 -9.20
C LEU A 10 11.92 -4.19 -10.10
N ASN A 11 12.17 -3.46 -11.19
CA ASN A 11 13.33 -3.65 -12.05
C ASN A 11 14.37 -2.59 -11.72
N THR A 12 15.58 -3.02 -11.35
CA THR A 12 16.69 -2.14 -10.99
C THR A 12 17.85 -2.18 -12.00
N SER A 13 17.64 -2.77 -13.18
CA SER A 13 18.69 -3.01 -14.17
C SER A 13 19.37 -1.74 -14.70
N PHE A 14 18.73 -0.58 -14.60
CA PHE A 14 19.20 0.67 -15.21
C PHE A 14 19.48 1.81 -14.21
N VAL A 15 19.38 1.54 -12.90
CA VAL A 15 19.55 2.56 -11.86
C VAL A 15 20.95 2.56 -11.22
N GLY A 16 21.85 1.71 -11.72
CA GLY A 16 23.27 1.68 -11.33
C GLY A 16 23.47 1.59 -9.82
N GLU A 17 24.35 2.43 -9.28
CA GLU A 17 24.68 2.46 -7.86
C GLU A 17 23.52 2.84 -6.92
N ALA A 18 22.42 3.41 -7.44
CA ALA A 18 21.28 3.81 -6.61
C ALA A 18 20.48 2.61 -6.08
N ALA A 19 20.58 1.44 -6.74
CA ALA A 19 20.01 0.18 -6.26
C ALA A 19 21.10 -0.83 -5.88
N ASP A 20 22.29 -0.35 -5.51
CA ASP A 20 23.33 -1.21 -4.99
C ASP A 20 22.85 -1.92 -3.71
N ALA A 21 22.97 -3.24 -3.69
CA ALA A 21 22.44 -4.07 -2.62
C ALA A 21 23.14 -3.82 -1.27
N ALA A 22 24.44 -3.49 -1.29
CA ALA A 22 25.19 -3.20 -0.07
C ALA A 22 24.76 -1.86 0.53
N LYS A 23 24.55 -0.83 -0.31
CA LYS A 23 23.99 0.46 0.14
C LYS A 23 22.57 0.32 0.69
N LEU A 24 21.71 -0.46 0.05
CA LEU A 24 20.36 -0.74 0.57
C LEU A 24 20.40 -1.50 1.91
N SER A 25 21.31 -2.46 2.04
CA SER A 25 21.49 -3.20 3.29
C SER A 25 22.00 -2.31 4.42
N ALA A 26 22.84 -1.31 4.10
CA ALA A 26 23.37 -0.37 5.09
C ALA A 26 22.29 0.53 5.71
N ILE A 27 21.20 0.83 4.97
CA ILE A 27 20.06 1.64 5.46
C ILE A 27 18.89 0.78 5.99
N GLN A 28 19.08 -0.53 6.13
CA GLN A 28 18.06 -1.43 6.64
C GLN A 28 17.50 -1.02 8.01
N PRO A 29 18.31 -0.53 8.98
CA PRO A 29 17.78 -0.07 10.27
C PRO A 29 16.75 1.07 10.12
N GLU A 30 17.00 2.02 9.23
CA GLU A 30 16.12 3.15 8.94
C GLU A 30 14.83 2.69 8.26
N ILE A 31 14.93 1.73 7.33
CA ILE A 31 13.77 1.10 6.68
C ILE A 31 12.89 0.42 7.73
N THR A 32 13.49 -0.35 8.63
CA THR A 32 12.76 -1.04 9.71
C THR A 32 12.08 -0.03 10.64
N ALA A 33 12.80 1.01 11.07
CA ALA A 33 12.22 2.05 11.92
C ALA A 33 11.06 2.80 11.25
N ALA A 34 11.16 3.06 9.93
CA ALA A 34 10.07 3.66 9.16
C ALA A 34 8.86 2.71 9.03
N HIS A 35 9.10 1.43 8.79
CA HIS A 35 8.08 0.39 8.74
C HIS A 35 7.31 0.29 10.06
N GLU A 36 8.03 0.23 11.19
CA GLU A 36 7.43 0.19 12.52
C GLU A 36 6.63 1.45 12.83
N LYS A 37 7.14 2.64 12.49
CA LYS A 37 6.40 3.89 12.68
C LYS A 37 5.07 3.88 11.94
N LEU A 38 5.09 3.43 10.69
CA LEU A 38 3.90 3.35 9.84
C LEU A 38 2.86 2.38 10.41
N HIS A 39 3.26 1.14 10.70
CA HIS A 39 2.33 0.10 11.16
C HIS A 39 1.89 0.25 12.63
N ASN A 40 2.72 0.87 13.47
CA ASN A 40 2.36 1.15 14.87
C ASN A 40 1.67 2.50 15.04
N GLY A 41 1.47 3.27 13.97
CA GLY A 41 0.82 4.58 14.03
C GLY A 41 1.57 5.59 14.90
N THR A 42 2.90 5.63 14.82
CA THR A 42 3.74 6.55 15.62
C THR A 42 4.47 7.55 14.73
N GLY A 43 4.93 8.66 15.33
CA GLY A 43 5.62 9.73 14.62
C GLY A 43 4.70 10.82 14.10
N ALA A 44 5.29 11.79 13.39
CA ALA A 44 4.57 12.95 12.88
C ALA A 44 3.57 12.53 11.79
N GLY A 45 2.35 13.06 11.87
CA GLY A 45 1.29 12.79 10.89
C GLY A 45 0.60 11.43 11.05
N ASN A 46 0.81 10.72 12.16
CA ASN A 46 0.19 9.42 12.42
C ASN A 46 -1.35 9.40 12.38
N ALA A 47 -1.99 10.56 12.57
CA ALA A 47 -3.44 10.73 12.42
C ALA A 47 -3.96 10.48 10.98
N PHE A 48 -3.08 10.39 9.97
CA PHE A 48 -3.44 10.28 8.56
C PHE A 48 -3.01 8.94 7.91
N LEU A 49 -2.85 7.89 8.70
CA LEU A 49 -2.39 6.57 8.23
C LEU A 49 -3.50 5.58 7.89
N GLY A 50 -4.77 6.02 7.85
CA GLY A 50 -5.91 5.14 7.60
C GLY A 50 -5.82 4.33 6.30
N TRP A 51 -5.07 4.82 5.30
CA TRP A 51 -4.83 4.14 4.03
C TRP A 51 -4.01 2.84 4.15
N VAL A 52 -3.25 2.66 5.24
CA VAL A 52 -2.41 1.46 5.45
C VAL A 52 -3.29 0.22 5.60
N ASP A 53 -4.34 0.32 6.42
CA ASP A 53 -5.24 -0.79 6.71
C ASP A 53 -6.52 -0.76 5.87
N LEU A 54 -6.81 0.34 5.17
CA LEU A 54 -8.02 0.49 4.35
C LEU A 54 -8.27 -0.68 3.38
N PRO A 55 -7.27 -1.26 2.67
CA PRO A 55 -7.54 -2.36 1.74
C PRO A 55 -8.13 -3.62 2.40
N VAL A 56 -7.89 -3.83 3.69
CA VAL A 56 -8.40 -5.00 4.45
C VAL A 56 -9.53 -4.64 5.41
N ASN A 57 -9.55 -3.40 5.92
CA ASN A 57 -10.44 -2.90 6.97
C ASN A 57 -11.34 -1.74 6.49
N TYR A 58 -11.71 -1.69 5.21
CA TYR A 58 -12.69 -0.72 4.71
C TYR A 58 -14.12 -1.01 5.21
N ASP A 59 -14.97 0.03 5.24
CA ASP A 59 -16.40 -0.12 5.50
C ASP A 59 -17.08 -0.84 4.31
N LYS A 60 -17.46 -2.09 4.56
CA LYS A 60 -18.09 -2.97 3.56
C LYS A 60 -19.53 -2.57 3.24
N GLU A 61 -20.24 -1.97 4.19
CA GLU A 61 -21.60 -1.47 3.96
C GLU A 61 -21.57 -0.23 3.09
N GLU A 62 -20.66 0.69 3.37
CA GLU A 62 -20.41 1.86 2.52
C GLU A 62 -20.02 1.44 1.10
N PHE A 63 -19.10 0.48 0.97
CA PHE A 63 -18.70 -0.05 -0.33
C PHE A 63 -19.88 -0.66 -1.10
N ALA A 64 -20.80 -1.35 -0.43
CA ALA A 64 -22.03 -1.86 -1.04
C ALA A 64 -22.98 -0.74 -1.48
N ARG A 65 -23.14 0.32 -0.67
CA ARG A 65 -23.93 1.51 -1.05
C ARG A 65 -23.36 2.21 -2.27
N ILE A 66 -22.03 2.36 -2.35
CA ILE A 66 -21.34 2.94 -3.51
C ILE A 66 -21.68 2.15 -4.78
N LYS A 67 -21.60 0.82 -4.74
CA LYS A 67 -21.96 -0.04 -5.88
C LYS A 67 -23.43 0.12 -6.28
N ALA A 68 -24.35 0.13 -5.33
CA ALA A 68 -25.77 0.31 -5.61
C ALA A 68 -26.07 1.67 -6.24
N ALA A 69 -25.44 2.74 -5.76
CA ALA A 69 -25.57 4.08 -6.32
C ALA A 69 -25.02 4.14 -7.75
N ALA A 70 -23.85 3.54 -8.01
CA ALA A 70 -23.27 3.47 -9.34
C ALA A 70 -24.19 2.76 -10.34
N GLU A 71 -24.78 1.63 -9.96
CA GLU A 71 -25.75 0.91 -10.80
C GLU A 71 -27.02 1.72 -11.06
N LYS A 72 -27.52 2.44 -10.06
CA LYS A 72 -28.67 3.35 -10.25
C LYS A 72 -28.34 4.45 -11.26
N ILE A 73 -27.22 5.16 -11.09
CA ILE A 73 -26.80 6.24 -11.99
C ILE A 73 -26.65 5.74 -13.42
N LYS A 74 -26.06 4.55 -13.60
CA LYS A 74 -25.88 3.94 -14.92
C LYS A 74 -27.21 3.71 -15.63
N LYS A 75 -28.24 3.21 -14.91
CA LYS A 75 -29.59 3.00 -15.46
C LYS A 75 -30.33 4.30 -15.73
N ASP A 76 -30.15 5.30 -14.87
CA ASP A 76 -30.82 6.60 -14.98
C ASP A 76 -30.16 7.52 -16.04
N SER A 77 -29.07 7.07 -16.68
CA SER A 77 -28.33 7.81 -17.72
C SER A 77 -28.47 7.19 -19.13
N GLU A 78 -29.32 6.18 -19.31
CA GLU A 78 -29.80 5.67 -20.61
C GLU A 78 -31.09 6.39 -21.02
#